data_AF-A0A9X1GEY5-F1
#
_entry.id   AF-A0A9X1GEY5-F1
#
_cell.length_a   1.000
_cell.length_b   1.000
_cell.length_c   1.000
_cell.angle_alpha   90.00
_cell.angle_beta   90.00
_cell.angle_gamma   90.00
#
_symmetry.space_group_name_H-M   'P 1'
#
loop_
_entity.id
_entity.type
_entity.pdbx_description
1 polymer ?
#
loop_
_entity_poly.entity_id
_entity_poly.type
_entity_poly.pdbx_seq_one_letter_code
_entity_poly.pdbx_strand_id
1 'polypeptide(L)'
;AFFLNSLTFVTDIRLAHPWLLYLLPVSGALFAYLYAYHGGLSSRGNNLVIDQGNGGGEKIPLRLIPLALFGTITTHLFGGSVGREGTAVQMGGALADNIAHLFRLDKAEREILVISGISA
;
A
#
# COMPACT_ATOMS: atom_id res chain seq x y z
N ALA A 1 -1.64 -11.52 -8.19
CA ALA A 1 -2.23 -12.72 -7.56
C ALA A 1 -1.97 -12.82 -6.04
N PHE A 2 -0.71 -12.68 -5.57
CA PHE A 2 -0.37 -12.84 -4.14
C PHE A 2 -1.27 -12.03 -3.19
N PHE A 3 -1.37 -10.71 -3.39
CA PHE A 3 -2.16 -9.83 -2.51
C PHE A 3 -3.61 -10.28 -2.34
N LEU A 4 -4.32 -10.51 -3.45
CA LEU A 4 -5.73 -10.94 -3.40
C LEU A 4 -5.89 -12.30 -2.73
N ASN A 5 -5.00 -13.27 -3.01
CA ASN A 5 -5.03 -14.57 -2.37
C ASN A 5 -4.80 -14.46 -0.86
N SER A 6 -3.86 -13.62 -0.41
CA SER A 6 -3.65 -13.35 1.01
C SER A 6 -4.88 -12.74 1.67
N LEU A 7 -5.57 -11.82 0.99
CA LEU A 7 -6.79 -11.22 1.53
C LEU A 7 -7.94 -12.22 1.64
N THR A 8 -8.12 -13.10 0.66
CA THR A 8 -9.11 -14.19 0.75
C THR A 8 -8.77 -15.10 1.93
N PHE A 9 -7.52 -15.54 2.03
CA PHE A 9 -7.06 -16.41 3.10
C PHE A 9 -7.30 -15.84 4.51
N VAL A 10 -6.94 -14.58 4.77
CA VAL A 10 -7.19 -13.97 6.08
C VAL A 10 -8.66 -13.70 6.34
N THR A 11 -9.45 -13.50 5.28
CA THR A 11 -10.91 -13.35 5.41
C THR A 11 -11.56 -14.66 5.86
N ASP A 12 -11.10 -15.79 5.33
CA ASP A 12 -11.56 -17.12 5.72
C ASP A 12 -11.19 -17.43 7.18
N ILE A 13 -9.97 -17.08 7.60
CA ILE A 13 -9.55 -17.18 9.01
C ILE A 13 -10.46 -16.34 9.90
N ARG A 14 -10.70 -15.08 9.53
CA ARG A 14 -11.60 -14.18 10.27
C ARG A 14 -13.00 -14.76 10.40
N LEU A 15 -13.55 -15.35 9.33
CA LEU A 15 -14.86 -16.02 9.35
C LEU A 15 -14.89 -17.21 10.30
N ALA A 16 -13.84 -18.02 10.30
CA ALA A 16 -13.71 -19.15 11.21
C ALA A 16 -13.53 -18.71 12.67
N HIS A 17 -12.97 -17.52 12.93
CA HIS A 17 -12.58 -17.04 14.25
C HIS A 17 -13.13 -15.62 14.55
N PRO A 18 -14.44 -15.47 14.83
CA PRO A 18 -15.08 -14.16 15.00
C PRO A 18 -14.50 -13.31 16.13
N TRP A 19 -13.88 -13.92 17.14
CA TRP A 19 -13.24 -13.23 18.25
C TRP A 19 -12.09 -12.31 17.81
N LEU A 20 -11.49 -12.55 16.63
CA LEU A 20 -10.43 -11.69 16.07
C LEU A 20 -10.88 -10.24 15.89
N LEU A 21 -12.19 -9.98 15.74
CA LEU A 21 -12.74 -8.62 15.67
C LEU A 21 -12.37 -7.77 16.89
N TYR A 22 -12.24 -8.37 18.08
CA TYR A 22 -11.88 -7.63 19.29
C TYR A 22 -10.42 -7.13 19.26
N LEU A 23 -9.57 -7.68 18.39
CA LEU A 23 -8.19 -7.22 18.19
C LEU A 23 -8.08 -6.09 17.16
N LEU A 24 -9.17 -5.70 16.50
CA LEU A 24 -9.18 -4.61 15.52
C LEU A 24 -8.60 -3.29 16.09
N PRO A 25 -8.97 -2.80 17.29
CA PRO A 25 -8.41 -1.57 17.85
C PRO A 25 -6.90 -1.67 18.08
N VAL A 26 -6.43 -2.83 18.54
CA VAL A 26 -5.00 -3.09 18.78
C VAL A 26 -4.23 -3.04 17.47
N SER A 27 -4.76 -3.66 16.42
CA SER A 27 -4.14 -3.63 15.09
C SER A 27 -4.11 -2.22 14.48
N GLY A 28 -5.18 -1.45 14.66
CA GLY A 28 -5.23 -0.05 14.22
C GLY A 28 -4.20 0.81 14.94
N ALA A 29 -4.07 0.67 16.26
CA ALA A 29 -3.07 1.36 17.05
C ALA A 29 -1.64 0.98 16.63
N LEU A 30 -1.39 -0.31 16.38
CA LEU A 30 -0.10 -0.80 15.89
C LEU A 30 0.27 -0.15 14.55
N PHE A 31 -0.63 -0.15 13.56
CA PHE A 31 -0.35 0.45 12.25
C PHE A 31 -0.26 1.97 12.32
N ALA A 32 -1.08 2.64 13.14
CA ALA A 32 -0.95 4.08 13.39
C ALA A 32 0.45 4.42 13.94
N TYR A 33 0.94 3.64 14.91
CA TYR A 33 2.28 3.77 15.45
C TYR A 33 3.36 3.52 14.38
N LEU A 34 3.23 2.45 13.59
CA LEU A 34 4.19 2.15 12.51
C LEU A 34 4.27 3.28 11.48
N TYR A 35 3.13 3.83 11.06
CA TYR A 35 3.10 4.97 10.14
C TYR A 35 3.66 6.25 10.77
N ALA A 36 3.40 6.50 12.05
CA ALA A 36 3.93 7.67 12.75
C ALA A 36 5.46 7.66 12.86
N TYR A 37 6.06 6.52 13.21
CA TYR A 37 7.50 6.42 13.47
C TYR A 37 8.33 5.99 12.25
N HIS A 38 7.78 5.14 11.38
CA HIS A 38 8.51 4.54 10.26
C HIS A 38 7.98 4.96 8.87
N GLY A 39 6.78 5.57 8.82
CA GLY A 39 6.10 5.90 7.56
C GLY A 39 6.80 7.00 6.76
N GLY A 40 7.18 8.11 7.39
CA GLY A 40 7.74 9.26 6.66
C GLY A 40 6.82 9.68 5.50
N LEU A 41 7.38 9.83 4.29
CA LEU A 41 6.56 10.11 3.09
C LEU A 41 5.50 9.04 2.79
N SER A 42 5.71 7.78 3.19
CA SER A 42 4.72 6.71 2.99
C SER A 42 3.41 6.96 3.73
N SER A 43 3.39 7.82 4.75
CA SER A 43 2.16 8.23 5.45
C SER A 43 1.21 9.04 4.56
N ARG A 44 1.71 9.62 3.45
CA ARG A 44 0.87 10.24 2.41
C ARG A 44 0.11 9.22 1.56
N GLY A 45 0.52 7.95 1.59
CA GLY A 45 -0.17 6.83 0.94
C GLY A 45 -0.47 7.08 -0.53
N ASN A 46 -1.73 6.97 -0.91
CA ASN A 46 -2.20 7.12 -2.29
C ASN A 46 -1.94 8.51 -2.88
N ASN A 47 -2.00 9.57 -2.05
CA ASN A 47 -1.78 10.94 -2.52
C ASN A 47 -0.36 11.13 -3.05
N LEU A 48 0.62 10.46 -2.46
CA LEU A 48 2.00 10.51 -2.95
C LEU A 48 2.13 9.91 -4.36
N VAL A 49 1.40 8.82 -4.61
CA VAL A 49 1.41 8.10 -5.88
C VAL A 49 0.70 8.92 -6.98
N ILE A 50 -0.46 9.49 -6.64
CA ILE A 50 -1.20 10.39 -7.54
C ILE A 50 -0.37 11.63 -7.88
N ASP A 51 0.29 12.24 -6.89
CA ASP A 51 1.15 13.40 -7.14
C ASP A 51 2.29 13.06 -8.11
N GLN A 52 2.92 11.87 -7.97
CA GLN A 52 3.95 11.45 -8.92
C GLN A 52 3.42 11.18 -10.33
N GLY A 53 2.21 10.64 -10.44
CA GLY A 53 1.53 10.49 -11.73
C GLY A 53 1.12 11.81 -12.38
N ASN A 54 1.16 12.93 -11.65
CA ASN A 54 0.83 14.27 -12.14
C ASN A 54 2.05 15.20 -12.17
N GLY A 55 3.24 14.66 -12.44
CA GLY A 55 4.47 15.45 -12.59
C GLY A 55 5.11 15.90 -11.27
N GLY A 56 4.76 15.27 -10.15
CA GLY A 56 5.41 15.46 -8.86
C GLY A 56 6.89 15.08 -8.86
N GLY A 57 7.65 15.63 -7.92
CA GLY A 57 9.11 15.42 -7.82
C GLY A 57 9.57 14.50 -6.69
N GLU A 58 8.71 14.22 -5.70
CA GLU A 58 9.08 13.36 -4.57
C GLU A 58 9.27 11.89 -4.96
N LYS A 59 10.34 11.25 -4.49
CA LYS A 59 10.49 9.81 -4.67
C LYS A 59 9.51 9.04 -3.78
N ILE A 60 8.80 8.06 -4.34
CA ILE A 60 7.94 7.16 -3.59
C ILE A 60 8.82 6.16 -2.82
N PRO A 61 8.79 6.13 -1.48
CA PRO A 61 9.62 5.20 -0.72
C PRO A 61 9.22 3.75 -0.98
N LEU A 62 10.18 2.85 -1.23
CA LEU A 62 9.92 1.40 -1.35
C LEU A 62 9.23 0.81 -0.13
N ARG A 63 9.43 1.39 1.06
CA ARG A 63 8.77 0.97 2.31
C ARG A 63 7.24 1.12 2.25
N LEU A 64 6.69 1.91 1.31
CA LEU A 64 5.25 2.02 1.10
C LEU A 64 4.63 0.67 0.73
N ILE A 65 5.34 -0.16 -0.04
CA ILE A 65 4.87 -1.47 -0.49
C ILE A 65 4.57 -2.40 0.70
N PRO A 66 5.54 -2.74 1.58
CA PRO A 66 5.27 -3.62 2.71
C PRO A 66 4.30 -2.99 3.72
N LEU A 67 4.36 -1.68 3.98
CA LEU A 67 3.44 -1.02 4.91
C LEU A 67 1.98 -1.13 4.43
N ALA A 68 1.72 -0.84 3.16
CA ALA A 68 0.39 -0.93 2.58
C ALA A 68 -0.09 -2.40 2.53
N LEU A 69 0.77 -3.32 2.08
CA LEU A 69 0.46 -4.74 1.98
C LEU A 69 0.07 -5.35 3.33
N PHE A 70 0.96 -5.24 4.33
CA PHE A 70 0.72 -5.83 5.65
C PHE A 70 -0.39 -5.09 6.39
N GLY A 71 -0.52 -3.76 6.19
CA GLY A 71 -1.63 -2.98 6.73
C GLY A 71 -2.97 -3.53 6.27
N THR A 72 -3.16 -3.69 4.96
CA THR A 72 -4.45 -4.16 4.43
C THR A 72 -4.75 -5.62 4.80
N ILE A 73 -3.75 -6.50 4.78
CA ILE A 73 -3.91 -7.90 5.22
C ILE A 73 -4.34 -7.94 6.68
N THR A 74 -3.66 -7.19 7.55
CA THR A 74 -3.96 -7.17 8.98
C THR A 74 -5.35 -6.59 9.25
N THR A 75 -5.71 -5.50 8.58
CA THR A 75 -7.04 -4.91 8.70
C THR A 75 -8.14 -5.89 8.25
N HIS A 76 -7.95 -6.64 7.16
CA HIS A 76 -8.92 -7.67 6.74
C HIS A 76 -9.01 -8.82 7.75
N LEU A 77 -7.87 -9.28 8.30
CA LEU A 77 -7.81 -10.34 9.31
C LEU A 77 -8.62 -9.99 10.55
N PHE A 78 -8.57 -8.74 11.01
CA PHE A 78 -9.32 -8.28 12.17
C PHE A 78 -10.67 -7.66 11.81
N GLY A 79 -11.12 -7.81 10.56
CA GLY A 79 -12.47 -7.43 10.11
C GLY A 79 -12.71 -5.93 9.97
N GLY A 80 -11.66 -5.12 9.78
CA GLY A 80 -11.80 -3.73 9.39
C GLY A 80 -12.29 -3.60 7.94
N SER A 81 -13.20 -2.66 7.72
CA SER A 81 -13.66 -2.32 6.36
C SER A 81 -12.62 -1.46 5.66
N VAL A 82 -11.95 -2.02 4.65
CA VAL A 82 -10.95 -1.32 3.86
C VAL A 82 -10.94 -1.84 2.42
N GLY A 83 -10.76 -0.93 1.46
CA GLY A 83 -10.66 -1.28 0.05
C GLY A 83 -9.35 -2.00 -0.30
N ARG A 84 -9.35 -2.71 -1.43
CA ARG A 84 -8.17 -3.39 -2.01
C ARG A 84 -7.45 -2.52 -3.05
N GLU A 85 -8.20 -1.64 -3.70
CA GLU A 85 -7.77 -0.81 -4.81
C GLU A 85 -6.64 0.14 -4.41
N GLY A 86 -6.83 0.92 -3.34
CA GLY A 86 -5.83 1.89 -2.89
C GLY A 86 -4.47 1.26 -2.54
N THR A 87 -4.46 0.02 -2.04
CA THR A 87 -3.22 -0.73 -1.76
C THR A 87 -2.56 -1.22 -3.04
N ALA A 88 -3.35 -1.70 -4.01
CA ALA A 88 -2.83 -2.10 -5.32
C ALA A 88 -2.18 -0.90 -6.03
N VAL A 89 -2.87 0.25 -6.06
CA VAL A 89 -2.36 1.51 -6.62
C VAL A 89 -1.05 1.93 -5.95
N GLN A 90 -0.99 1.89 -4.61
CA GLN A 90 0.23 2.23 -3.86
C GLN A 90 1.40 1.31 -4.17
N MET A 91 1.16 -0.01 -4.24
CA MET A 91 2.21 -0.97 -4.54
C MET A 91 2.71 -0.84 -5.98
N GLY A 92 1.79 -0.71 -6.94
CA GLY A 92 2.11 -0.56 -8.35
C GLY A 92 2.86 0.74 -8.66
N GLY A 93 2.36 1.86 -8.14
CA GLY A 93 3.01 3.17 -8.28
C GLY A 93 4.38 3.23 -7.61
N ALA A 94 4.52 2.70 -6.39
CA ALA A 94 5.81 2.66 -5.70
C ALA A 94 6.84 1.78 -6.42
N LEU A 95 6.41 0.63 -6.95
CA LEU A 95 7.29 -0.26 -7.72
C LEU A 95 7.74 0.43 -9.01
N ALA A 96 6.79 0.97 -9.78
CA ALA A 96 7.07 1.70 -11.02
C ALA A 96 8.02 2.87 -10.80
N ASP A 97 7.77 3.70 -9.78
CA ASP A 97 8.62 4.84 -9.46
C ASP A 97 10.07 4.42 -9.14
N ASN A 98 10.24 3.34 -8.38
CA ASN A 98 11.58 2.88 -8.03
C ASN A 98 12.29 2.20 -9.19
N ILE A 99 11.57 1.53 -10.09
CA ILE A 99 12.10 1.03 -11.36
C ILE A 99 12.56 2.21 -12.23
N ALA A 100 11.76 3.28 -12.36
CA ALA A 100 12.14 4.47 -13.11
C ALA A 100 13.46 5.07 -12.60
N HIS A 101 13.62 5.16 -11.27
CA HIS A 101 14.86 5.63 -10.66
C HIS A 101 16.04 4.68 -10.88
N LEU A 102 15.81 3.36 -10.85
CA LEU A 102 16.85 2.36 -11.08
C LEU A 102 17.42 2.47 -12.52
N PHE A 103 16.54 2.71 -13.50
CA PHE A 103 16.91 2.90 -14.90
C PHE A 103 17.25 4.35 -15.28
N ARG A 104 17.17 5.29 -14.33
CA ARG A 104 17.45 6.73 -14.53
C ARG A 104 16.60 7.35 -15.63
N LEU A 105 15.33 6.97 -15.70
CA LEU A 105 14.37 7.54 -16.64
C LEU A 105 14.18 9.04 -16.42
N ASP A 106 13.84 9.76 -17.48
CA ASP A 106 13.52 11.17 -17.39
C ASP A 106 12.17 11.40 -16.69
N LYS A 107 11.81 12.68 -16.49
CA LYS A 107 10.59 13.04 -15.77
C LYS A 107 9.31 12.52 -16.46
N ALA A 108 9.24 12.62 -17.78
CA ALA A 108 8.06 12.23 -18.55
C ALA A 108 7.92 10.71 -18.60
N GLU A 109 9.03 10.00 -18.86
CA GLU A 109 9.09 8.53 -18.83
C GLU A 109 8.73 7.98 -17.44
N ARG A 110 9.22 8.61 -16.37
CA ARG A 110 8.89 8.26 -15.00
C ARG A 110 7.39 8.43 -14.71
N GLU A 111 6.80 9.55 -15.12
CA GLU A 111 5.35 9.81 -14.96
C GLU A 111 4.52 8.74 -15.67
N ILE A 112 4.82 8.46 -16.93
CA ILE A 112 4.17 7.42 -17.74
C ILE A 112 4.30 6.05 -17.08
N LEU A 113 5.49 5.72 -16.56
CA LEU A 113 5.72 4.44 -15.91
C LEU A 113 4.91 4.32 -14.61
N VAL A 114 4.83 5.38 -13.80
CA VAL A 114 4.01 5.40 -12.58
C VAL A 114 2.53 5.23 -12.93
N ILE A 115 1.99 5.97 -13.91
CA ILE A 115 0.60 5.81 -14.38
C ILE A 115 0.33 4.38 -14.87
N SER A 116 1.28 3.81 -15.60
CA SER A 116 1.20 2.42 -16.07
C SER A 116 1.20 1.43 -14.90
N GLY A 117 2.06 1.65 -13.90
CA GLY A 117 2.16 0.83 -12.70
C GLY A 117 0.90 0.90 -11.82
N ILE A 118 0.21 2.03 -11.79
CA ILE A 118 -1.08 2.19 -11.10
C ILE A 118 -2.18 1.37 -11.81
N SER A 119 -2.07 1.17 -13.12
CA SER A 119 -3.09 0.54 -13.97
C SER A 119 -2.91 -0.98 -14.14
N ALA A 120 -1.79 -1.54 -13.69
CA ALA A 120 -1.39 -2.95 -13.85
C ALA A 120 -1.95 -3.86 -12.74
#